data_AF-A0A935WUP0-F1
#
_entry.id   AF-A0A935WUP0-F1
#
_cell.length_a   1.000
_cell.length_b   1.000
_cell.length_c   1.000
_cell.angle_alpha   90.00
_cell.angle_beta   90.00
_cell.angle_gamma   90.00
#
_symmetry.space_group_name_H-M   'P 1'
#
loop_
_entity.id
_entity.type
_entity.pdbx_description
1 polymer ?
#
loop_
_entity_poly.entity_id
_entity_poly.type
_entity_poly.pdbx_seq_one_letter_code
_entity_poly.pdbx_strand_id
1 'polypeptide(L)'
;MPPASRRPRLVALLQGLMLVAVVTAGAFVLGLRRPQSEPAPLMFDSPSKAWRRPRPVHTDHAGMMKGPFTDGPSVTRACLACHEDAGREVLKTSHFTWLGSKASIPGHDEAIEPIAIGKRNLLNNFCLSIESNWPRCTACHAGYGWTDASFDFNRADAVDCLVCHEQTGTYRKGLGGLPEEGTDLMRIAASVGAPTRENCGTCHFAGGGGDAVKHGDLDGTLFFPREHVDLHMGRENFQCVDCHRTEHHEISGRSISVSVTGDGRVMCEDCHASAPHRSAQLNLHSDAVACETCHIPEMAIDTPTKLVWDWSTAGRDVAVKDPHRYLKEKGSFVYGARVLPEYRWWNGEAERYLKRDRIDPTKVVGLNRPRGDIDDREAKIWPFKVHRGKQPYDRELKHLLVAKTYGPGGFWEDYDWGKALTLGSKAADIPFSGQYGFAETEMFWPLAHMVQPGEGALQCTDCHSERGEKGRLDWLALGFDGDPAYRGSPRRERFAHASERGDR
;
A
#
# COMPACT_ATOMS: atom_id res chain seq x y z
N MET A 1 20.24 -59.06 92.09
CA MET A 1 21.41 -58.32 91.58
C MET A 1 21.07 -57.76 90.19
N PRO A 2 21.37 -56.49 89.91
CA PRO A 2 21.13 -55.78 88.63
C PRO A 2 22.26 -56.14 87.60
N PRO A 3 22.46 -55.51 86.40
CA PRO A 3 21.85 -54.29 85.83
C PRO A 3 21.56 -54.28 84.30
N ALA A 4 21.06 -53.12 83.81
CA ALA A 4 21.37 -52.47 82.51
C ALA A 4 20.81 -53.08 81.18
N SER A 5 20.43 -52.35 80.12
CA SER A 5 20.38 -50.91 79.80
C SER A 5 19.72 -50.67 78.41
N ARG A 6 19.19 -49.44 78.22
CA ARG A 6 19.09 -48.62 76.98
C ARG A 6 18.14 -48.99 75.80
N ARG A 7 17.21 -48.04 75.56
CA ARG A 7 16.48 -47.62 74.32
C ARG A 7 17.44 -47.33 73.11
N PRO A 8 17.01 -46.89 71.88
CA PRO A 8 15.66 -46.68 71.28
C PRO A 8 15.49 -47.08 69.77
N ARG A 9 14.22 -47.05 69.32
CA ARG A 9 13.62 -46.43 68.10
C ARG A 9 14.32 -46.40 66.72
N LEU A 10 13.44 -46.41 65.69
CA LEU A 10 13.58 -45.87 64.32
C LEU A 10 14.35 -46.74 63.30
N VAL A 11 13.71 -47.77 62.74
CA VAL A 11 14.11 -48.30 61.41
C VAL A 11 12.92 -48.59 60.48
N ALA A 12 11.69 -48.79 60.99
CA ALA A 12 10.59 -49.26 60.14
C ALA A 12 9.83 -48.17 59.33
N LEU A 13 10.22 -46.88 59.39
CA LEU A 13 9.50 -45.81 58.66
C LEU A 13 10.25 -45.23 57.45
N LEU A 14 11.48 -45.68 57.15
CA LEU A 14 12.29 -45.12 56.05
C LEU A 14 12.23 -45.96 54.76
N GLN A 15 11.79 -47.22 54.81
CA GLN A 15 11.69 -48.06 53.61
C GLN A 15 10.35 -47.91 52.85
N GLY A 16 9.28 -47.48 53.53
CA GLY A 16 7.99 -47.20 52.87
C GLY A 16 7.93 -45.86 52.13
N LEU A 17 8.72 -44.87 52.58
CA LEU A 17 8.73 -43.52 51.98
C LEU A 17 9.63 -43.42 50.74
N MET A 18 10.69 -44.24 50.63
CA MET A 18 11.54 -44.25 49.42
C MET A 18 10.87 -44.93 48.22
N LEU A 19 10.03 -45.96 48.43
CA LEU A 19 9.36 -46.64 47.30
C LEU A 19 8.23 -45.78 46.69
N VAL A 20 7.51 -45.01 47.52
CA VAL A 20 6.46 -44.09 47.05
C VAL A 20 7.05 -42.85 46.37
N ALA A 21 8.22 -42.37 46.81
CA ALA A 21 8.91 -41.25 46.18
C ALA A 21 9.51 -41.61 44.80
N VAL A 22 9.99 -42.83 44.60
CA VAL A 22 10.55 -43.27 43.30
C VAL A 22 9.45 -43.56 42.27
N VAL A 23 8.30 -44.10 42.70
CA VAL A 23 7.15 -44.33 41.78
C VAL A 23 6.44 -43.04 41.42
N THR A 24 6.34 -42.06 42.35
CA THR A 24 5.77 -40.74 42.04
C THR A 24 6.74 -39.88 41.21
N ALA A 25 8.06 -39.95 41.44
CA ALA A 25 9.04 -39.29 40.58
C ALA A 25 9.11 -39.89 39.16
N GLY A 26 8.99 -41.22 39.02
CA GLY A 26 8.92 -41.89 37.70
C GLY A 26 7.66 -41.52 36.91
N ALA A 27 6.52 -41.37 37.58
CA ALA A 27 5.27 -40.92 36.97
C ALA A 27 5.28 -39.42 36.63
N PHE A 28 5.95 -38.59 37.42
CA PHE A 28 6.07 -37.14 37.16
C PHE A 28 7.07 -36.81 36.05
N VAL A 29 8.12 -37.62 35.88
CA VAL A 29 9.09 -37.46 34.77
C VAL A 29 8.53 -37.97 33.44
N LEU A 30 7.60 -38.94 33.44
CA LEU A 30 6.86 -39.32 32.22
C LEU A 30 5.71 -38.36 31.85
N GLY A 31 5.22 -37.54 32.79
CA GLY A 31 4.15 -36.57 32.56
C GLY A 31 4.58 -35.16 32.12
N LEU A 32 5.90 -34.88 32.08
CA LEU A 32 6.45 -33.56 31.73
C LEU A 32 7.17 -33.52 30.37
N ARG A 33 7.09 -34.58 29.57
CA ARG A 33 7.24 -34.40 28.12
C ARG A 33 5.98 -33.70 27.64
N ARG A 34 6.05 -32.38 27.51
CA ARG A 34 5.14 -31.66 26.60
C ARG A 34 5.07 -32.51 25.33
N PRO A 35 3.88 -32.88 24.82
CA PRO A 35 3.83 -33.44 23.49
C PRO A 35 4.65 -32.48 22.63
N GLN A 36 5.75 -32.96 22.04
CA GLN A 36 6.27 -32.30 20.87
C GLN A 36 5.04 -32.18 20.00
N SER A 37 4.56 -30.94 19.79
CA SER A 37 3.51 -30.70 18.83
C SER A 37 3.96 -31.44 17.60
N GLU A 38 3.27 -32.52 17.24
CA GLU A 38 3.52 -33.16 15.96
C GLU A 38 3.51 -32.01 14.95
N PRO A 39 4.53 -31.91 14.08
CA PRO A 39 4.50 -30.86 13.07
C PRO A 39 3.15 -30.98 12.41
N ALA A 40 2.35 -29.89 12.49
CA ALA A 40 1.02 -29.87 11.93
C ALA A 40 1.12 -30.49 10.53
N PRO A 41 0.32 -31.52 10.22
CA PRO A 41 0.46 -32.23 8.96
C PRO A 41 0.50 -31.19 7.86
N LEU A 42 1.55 -31.22 7.01
CA LEU A 42 1.79 -30.23 5.95
C LEU A 42 0.45 -29.90 5.28
N MET A 43 -0.16 -28.80 5.71
CA MET A 43 -1.47 -28.43 5.24
C MET A 43 -1.21 -27.85 3.88
N PHE A 44 -1.42 -28.68 2.84
CA PHE A 44 -1.24 -28.25 1.47
C PHE A 44 -2.07 -27.00 1.26
N ASP A 45 -1.40 -25.96 0.77
CA ASP A 45 -2.05 -24.71 0.45
C ASP A 45 -3.22 -24.97 -0.50
N SER A 46 -4.38 -24.43 -0.17
CA SER A 46 -5.61 -24.67 -0.90
C SER A 46 -6.40 -23.36 -1.05
N PRO A 47 -5.86 -22.36 -1.77
CA PRO A 47 -6.46 -21.03 -1.88
C PRO A 47 -7.88 -21.05 -2.44
N SER A 48 -8.16 -22.00 -3.34
CA SER A 48 -9.47 -22.22 -3.95
C SER A 48 -10.58 -22.61 -2.96
N LYS A 49 -10.25 -23.07 -1.74
CA LYS A 49 -11.24 -23.27 -0.67
C LYS A 49 -11.55 -21.97 0.06
N ALA A 50 -10.54 -21.13 0.29
CA ALA A 50 -10.71 -19.80 0.90
C ALA A 50 -11.47 -18.85 -0.03
N TRP A 51 -11.30 -19.01 -1.36
CA TRP A 51 -11.88 -18.15 -2.39
C TRP A 51 -13.31 -18.51 -2.83
N ARG A 52 -14.02 -19.45 -2.19
CA ARG A 52 -15.38 -19.89 -2.61
C ARG A 52 -16.50 -18.89 -2.31
N ARG A 53 -16.37 -17.63 -2.75
CA ARG A 53 -17.48 -16.66 -2.74
C ARG A 53 -17.85 -16.31 -4.18
N PRO A 54 -18.98 -16.81 -4.70
CA PRO A 54 -19.46 -16.33 -5.98
C PRO A 54 -19.70 -14.81 -5.89
N ARG A 55 -19.33 -14.09 -6.95
CA ARG A 55 -19.61 -12.65 -7.03
C ARG A 55 -21.12 -12.41 -6.88
N PRO A 56 -21.55 -11.36 -6.19
CA PRO A 56 -22.98 -11.08 -6.00
C PRO A 56 -23.72 -11.07 -7.34
N VAL A 57 -24.85 -11.74 -7.41
CA VAL A 57 -25.74 -11.66 -8.57
C VAL A 57 -26.36 -10.27 -8.59
N HIS A 58 -26.19 -9.57 -9.71
CA HIS A 58 -26.67 -8.20 -9.86
C HIS A 58 -28.11 -8.19 -10.39
N THR A 59 -28.94 -7.30 -9.84
CA THR A 59 -30.30 -7.03 -10.33
C THR A 59 -30.23 -6.21 -11.61
N ASP A 60 -30.95 -6.58 -12.67
CA ASP A 60 -31.00 -5.78 -13.90
C ASP A 60 -31.70 -4.43 -13.66
N HIS A 61 -31.01 -3.32 -13.97
CA HIS A 61 -31.50 -1.96 -13.79
C HIS A 61 -32.13 -1.35 -15.06
N ALA A 62 -32.05 -2.02 -16.22
CA ALA A 62 -32.48 -1.45 -17.50
C ALA A 62 -33.95 -1.01 -17.51
N GLY A 63 -34.83 -1.76 -16.85
CA GLY A 63 -36.25 -1.41 -16.69
C GLY A 63 -36.57 -0.48 -15.51
N MET A 64 -35.60 -0.20 -14.64
CA MET A 64 -35.80 0.57 -13.39
C MET A 64 -35.38 2.03 -13.54
N MET A 65 -34.41 2.31 -14.41
CA MET A 65 -33.92 3.67 -14.63
C MET A 65 -34.92 4.47 -15.47
N LYS A 66 -35.33 5.64 -14.95
CA LYS A 66 -36.29 6.55 -15.59
C LYS A 66 -35.59 7.87 -15.93
N GLY A 67 -34.87 7.89 -17.04
CA GLY A 67 -34.26 9.10 -17.60
C GLY A 67 -35.27 10.00 -18.33
N PRO A 68 -34.78 10.99 -19.10
CA PRO A 68 -33.37 11.29 -19.36
C PRO A 68 -32.65 11.90 -18.15
N PHE A 69 -31.32 11.71 -18.08
CA PHE A 69 -30.46 12.32 -17.07
C PHE A 69 -29.64 13.46 -17.70
N THR A 70 -29.65 14.62 -17.06
CA THR A 70 -28.98 15.83 -17.57
C THR A 70 -27.55 15.96 -17.06
N ASP A 71 -27.23 15.33 -15.94
CA ASP A 71 -25.92 15.36 -15.29
C ASP A 71 -25.70 14.13 -14.38
N GLY A 72 -24.46 13.92 -13.94
CA GLY A 72 -24.10 12.86 -13.00
C GLY A 72 -24.95 12.85 -11.71
N PRO A 73 -25.08 13.98 -10.99
CA PRO A 73 -25.93 14.05 -9.80
C PRO A 73 -27.39 13.64 -10.01
N SER A 74 -27.97 13.89 -11.18
CA SER A 74 -29.33 13.46 -11.53
C SER A 74 -29.47 11.94 -11.59
N VAL A 75 -28.42 11.25 -12.07
CA VAL A 75 -28.35 9.78 -12.01
C VAL A 75 -28.25 9.33 -10.56
N THR A 76 -27.34 9.92 -9.77
CA THR A 76 -27.16 9.55 -8.37
C THR A 76 -28.44 9.72 -7.56
N ARG A 77 -29.20 10.82 -7.75
CA ARG A 77 -30.51 10.99 -7.10
C ARG A 77 -31.49 9.87 -7.45
N ALA A 78 -31.48 9.36 -8.67
CA ALA A 78 -32.30 8.21 -9.05
C ALA A 78 -31.84 6.92 -8.34
N CYS A 79 -30.52 6.68 -8.25
CA CYS A 79 -29.97 5.55 -7.50
C CYS A 79 -30.35 5.61 -6.00
N LEU A 80 -30.26 6.79 -5.39
CA LEU A 80 -30.53 7.01 -3.97
C LEU A 80 -32.00 6.78 -3.59
N ALA A 81 -32.93 6.75 -4.55
CA ALA A 81 -34.33 6.38 -4.28
C ALA A 81 -34.48 4.91 -3.79
N CYS A 82 -33.51 4.04 -4.12
CA CYS A 82 -33.45 2.65 -3.65
C CYS A 82 -32.19 2.34 -2.83
N HIS A 83 -31.10 3.10 -3.01
CA HIS A 83 -29.78 2.85 -2.41
C HIS A 83 -29.32 3.98 -1.50
N GLU A 84 -30.22 4.50 -0.66
CA GLU A 84 -29.93 5.61 0.25
C GLU A 84 -28.76 5.30 1.21
N ASP A 85 -28.70 4.06 1.73
CA ASP A 85 -27.60 3.59 2.58
C ASP A 85 -26.27 3.57 1.85
N ALA A 86 -26.23 3.12 0.59
CA ALA A 86 -25.01 3.12 -0.21
C ALA A 86 -24.44 4.54 -0.36
N GLY A 87 -25.31 5.54 -0.57
CA GLY A 87 -24.90 6.94 -0.56
C GLY A 87 -24.25 7.33 0.76
N ARG A 88 -24.89 7.05 1.90
CA ARG A 88 -24.35 7.34 3.24
C ARG A 88 -23.05 6.61 3.55
N GLU A 89 -22.93 5.38 3.10
CA GLU A 89 -21.75 4.53 3.27
C GLU A 89 -20.56 5.15 2.53
N VAL A 90 -20.70 5.43 1.23
CA VAL A 90 -19.61 5.99 0.39
C VAL A 90 -19.09 7.31 0.93
N LEU A 91 -19.95 8.20 1.45
CA LEU A 91 -19.54 9.49 2.03
C LEU A 91 -18.53 9.36 3.17
N LYS A 92 -18.50 8.21 3.86
CA LYS A 92 -17.59 7.96 5.00
C LYS A 92 -16.25 7.35 4.58
N THR A 93 -16.15 6.89 3.34
CA THR A 93 -14.99 6.16 2.85
C THR A 93 -13.85 7.09 2.43
N SER A 94 -12.65 6.55 2.35
CA SER A 94 -11.50 7.27 1.80
C SER A 94 -11.62 7.56 0.29
N HIS A 95 -12.44 6.81 -0.45
CA HIS A 95 -12.67 7.05 -1.89
C HIS A 95 -13.42 8.35 -2.14
N PHE A 96 -14.31 8.76 -1.22
CA PHE A 96 -15.03 10.01 -1.29
C PHE A 96 -14.36 11.14 -0.51
N THR A 97 -13.87 10.89 0.71
CA THR A 97 -13.26 11.95 1.53
C THR A 97 -11.82 12.28 1.11
N TRP A 98 -11.15 11.34 0.43
CA TRP A 98 -9.70 11.32 0.19
C TRP A 98 -8.87 11.46 1.48
N LEU A 99 -9.44 11.01 2.59
CA LEU A 99 -8.82 10.94 3.91
C LEU A 99 -9.02 9.54 4.48
N GLY A 100 -8.00 9.01 5.14
CA GLY A 100 -8.09 7.78 5.92
C GLY A 100 -8.65 8.03 7.32
N SER A 101 -8.63 6.98 8.14
CA SER A 101 -8.91 7.08 9.57
C SER A 101 -7.89 8.01 10.25
N LYS A 102 -8.29 8.63 11.36
CA LYS A 102 -7.36 9.42 12.17
C LYS A 102 -6.29 8.51 12.79
N ALA A 103 -5.03 8.93 12.73
CA ALA A 103 -3.91 8.22 13.33
C ALA A 103 -2.89 9.21 13.92
N SER A 104 -2.14 8.77 14.92
CA SER A 104 -0.92 9.46 15.34
C SER A 104 0.14 9.28 14.26
N ILE A 105 0.82 10.36 13.90
CA ILE A 105 1.83 10.32 12.85
C ILE A 105 3.20 10.14 13.50
N PRO A 106 3.95 9.06 13.21
CA PRO A 106 5.28 8.86 13.75
C PRO A 106 6.19 10.09 13.51
N GLY A 107 6.89 10.52 14.55
CA GLY A 107 7.77 11.70 14.51
C GLY A 107 7.04 13.04 14.68
N HIS A 108 5.72 13.02 14.92
CA HIS A 108 4.89 14.21 15.14
C HIS A 108 4.15 14.12 16.48
N ASP A 109 4.86 13.67 17.52
CA ASP A 109 4.29 13.38 18.84
C ASP A 109 3.76 14.65 19.55
N GLU A 110 4.15 15.84 19.06
CA GLU A 110 3.64 17.14 19.53
C GLU A 110 2.19 17.39 19.09
N ALA A 111 1.68 16.67 18.09
CA ALA A 111 0.27 16.72 17.73
C ALA A 111 -0.54 16.05 18.85
N ILE A 112 -1.27 16.86 19.63
CA ILE A 112 -2.05 16.41 20.80
C ILE A 112 -3.11 15.36 20.39
N GLU A 113 -3.62 15.43 19.16
CA GLU A 113 -4.72 14.59 18.68
C GLU A 113 -4.38 13.87 17.37
N PRO A 114 -4.82 12.60 17.19
CA PRO A 114 -4.73 11.89 15.93
C PRO A 114 -5.35 12.68 14.76
N ILE A 115 -4.65 12.70 13.62
CA ILE A 115 -5.09 13.43 12.42
C ILE A 115 -5.45 12.47 11.29
N ALA A 116 -6.41 12.87 10.46
CA ALA A 116 -6.73 12.14 9.23
C ALA A 116 -5.83 12.65 8.10
N ILE A 117 -5.11 11.73 7.47
CA ILE A 117 -4.26 12.01 6.31
C ILE A 117 -4.77 11.29 5.07
N GLY A 118 -4.45 11.81 3.90
CA GLY A 118 -4.75 11.15 2.65
C GLY A 118 -4.48 12.04 1.45
N LYS A 119 -4.93 11.62 0.27
CA LYS A 119 -4.69 12.36 -0.98
C LYS A 119 -5.12 13.84 -0.86
N ARG A 120 -6.16 14.14 -0.07
CA ARG A 120 -6.70 15.51 0.11
C ARG A 120 -5.70 16.49 0.71
N ASN A 121 -4.81 16.05 1.61
CA ASN A 121 -3.95 16.95 2.40
C ASN A 121 -2.46 16.60 2.40
N LEU A 122 -2.06 15.53 1.70
CA LEU A 122 -0.67 15.11 1.59
C LEU A 122 0.01 15.62 0.31
N LEU A 123 1.34 15.77 0.38
CA LEU A 123 2.18 15.96 -0.79
C LEU A 123 2.68 14.62 -1.35
N ASN A 124 2.90 14.58 -2.65
CA ASN A 124 3.71 13.56 -3.32
C ASN A 124 4.79 14.21 -4.18
N ASN A 125 5.73 13.42 -4.69
CA ASN A 125 6.76 13.88 -5.62
C ASN A 125 6.40 13.63 -7.10
N PHE A 126 5.11 13.50 -7.41
CA PHE A 126 4.57 13.50 -8.77
C PHE A 126 3.98 14.87 -9.11
N CYS A 127 2.68 15.03 -8.91
CA CYS A 127 1.93 16.27 -9.17
C CYS A 127 1.89 17.22 -7.97
N LEU A 128 2.72 16.99 -6.95
CA LEU A 128 2.85 17.81 -5.73
C LEU A 128 1.64 17.69 -4.79
N SER A 129 0.54 18.41 -5.06
CA SER A 129 -0.67 18.41 -4.23
C SER A 129 -1.92 18.67 -5.08
N ILE A 130 -3.06 18.17 -4.60
CA ILE A 130 -4.38 18.47 -5.16
C ILE A 130 -4.77 19.94 -4.89
N GLU A 131 -4.33 20.51 -3.77
CA GLU A 131 -4.71 21.85 -3.35
C GLU A 131 -4.27 22.85 -4.42
N SER A 132 -5.17 23.74 -4.85
CA SER A 132 -5.11 24.63 -6.03
C SER A 132 -5.27 23.98 -7.42
N ASN A 133 -5.29 22.65 -7.49
CA ASN A 133 -5.29 21.85 -8.73
C ASN A 133 -6.51 20.90 -8.85
N TRP A 134 -7.53 21.06 -7.99
CA TRP A 134 -8.66 20.13 -7.86
C TRP A 134 -9.26 19.67 -9.20
N PRO A 135 -9.66 20.53 -10.15
CA PRO A 135 -10.43 20.09 -11.31
C PRO A 135 -9.73 19.00 -12.14
N ARG A 136 -8.39 19.05 -12.23
CA ARG A 136 -7.62 18.02 -12.95
C ARG A 136 -7.43 16.77 -12.12
N CYS A 137 -7.22 16.90 -10.81
CA CYS A 137 -6.98 15.78 -9.91
C CYS A 137 -8.25 14.96 -9.63
N THR A 138 -9.39 15.64 -9.51
CA THR A 138 -10.68 15.07 -9.11
C THR A 138 -11.45 14.42 -10.27
N ALA A 139 -10.87 14.42 -11.48
CA ALA A 139 -11.27 13.48 -12.52
C ALA A 139 -11.23 12.01 -12.04
N CYS A 140 -10.37 11.71 -11.05
CA CYS A 140 -10.30 10.41 -10.39
C CYS A 140 -10.95 10.36 -8.99
N HIS A 141 -11.79 11.34 -8.63
CA HIS A 141 -12.54 11.34 -7.37
C HIS A 141 -13.87 10.60 -7.56
N ALA A 142 -14.32 9.85 -6.56
CA ALA A 142 -15.60 9.13 -6.59
C ALA A 142 -16.82 10.06 -6.38
N GLY A 143 -16.74 11.28 -6.90
CA GLY A 143 -17.79 12.27 -6.81
C GLY A 143 -17.79 13.27 -7.97
N TYR A 144 -18.75 14.19 -7.90
CA TYR A 144 -19.07 15.18 -8.94
C TYR A 144 -18.89 16.61 -8.43
N GLY A 145 -18.12 17.42 -9.15
CA GLY A 145 -18.05 18.86 -8.95
C GLY A 145 -17.03 19.31 -7.90
N TRP A 146 -16.04 18.48 -7.56
CA TRP A 146 -14.96 18.92 -6.67
C TRP A 146 -13.93 19.76 -7.43
N THR A 147 -14.17 21.07 -7.50
CA THR A 147 -13.35 22.03 -8.26
C THR A 147 -12.49 22.95 -7.40
N ASP A 148 -12.76 23.05 -6.10
CA ASP A 148 -12.02 23.88 -5.17
C ASP A 148 -12.19 23.41 -3.70
N ALA A 149 -11.70 24.20 -2.75
CA ALA A 149 -11.74 23.89 -1.33
C ALA A 149 -13.15 23.91 -0.70
N SER A 150 -14.15 24.47 -1.38
CA SER A 150 -15.52 24.63 -0.87
C SER A 150 -16.43 23.42 -1.12
N PHE A 151 -15.91 22.34 -1.70
CA PHE A 151 -16.67 21.12 -1.97
C PHE A 151 -17.33 20.55 -0.70
N ASP A 152 -18.64 20.29 -0.77
CA ASP A 152 -19.41 19.75 0.33
C ASP A 152 -19.37 18.21 0.34
N PHE A 153 -18.60 17.66 1.28
CA PHE A 153 -18.44 16.22 1.47
C PHE A 153 -19.65 15.54 2.14
N ASN A 154 -20.73 16.26 2.42
CA ASN A 154 -21.97 15.68 2.97
C ASN A 154 -23.04 15.44 1.90
N ARG A 155 -22.79 15.84 0.65
CA ARG A 155 -23.73 15.69 -0.46
C ARG A 155 -23.72 14.27 -1.02
N ALA A 156 -24.68 13.45 -0.57
CA ALA A 156 -24.88 12.11 -1.11
C ALA A 156 -25.17 12.12 -2.63
N ASP A 157 -25.85 13.15 -3.14
CA ASP A 157 -26.13 13.30 -4.57
C ASP A 157 -24.88 13.65 -5.40
N ALA A 158 -23.78 14.05 -4.75
CA ALA A 158 -22.49 14.28 -5.38
C ALA A 158 -21.64 13.01 -5.47
N VAL A 159 -22.08 11.86 -4.93
CA VAL A 159 -21.40 10.57 -5.10
C VAL A 159 -21.50 10.14 -6.55
N ASP A 160 -20.39 9.69 -7.14
CA ASP A 160 -20.39 9.08 -8.47
C ASP A 160 -20.56 7.56 -8.33
N CYS A 161 -21.80 7.09 -8.47
CA CYS A 161 -22.08 5.65 -8.47
C CYS A 161 -21.60 4.95 -9.75
N LEU A 162 -21.47 5.68 -10.87
CA LEU A 162 -21.23 5.09 -12.19
C LEU A 162 -19.77 4.68 -12.37
N VAL A 163 -18.83 5.46 -11.84
CA VAL A 163 -17.38 5.19 -11.98
C VAL A 163 -16.97 3.78 -11.55
N CYS A 164 -17.64 3.24 -10.53
CA CYS A 164 -17.37 1.91 -10.01
C CYS A 164 -18.26 0.81 -10.62
N HIS A 165 -19.45 1.16 -11.11
CA HIS A 165 -20.50 0.17 -11.40
C HIS A 165 -20.88 0.05 -12.87
N GLU A 166 -20.55 1.01 -13.73
CA GLU A 166 -20.94 0.94 -15.14
C GLU A 166 -20.35 -0.28 -15.88
N GLN A 167 -21.09 -0.89 -16.80
CA GLN A 167 -20.67 -2.08 -17.56
C GLN A 167 -20.66 -1.87 -19.08
N THR A 168 -20.76 -0.62 -19.53
CA THR A 168 -20.67 -0.26 -20.95
C THR A 168 -19.24 -0.10 -21.46
N GLY A 169 -18.30 0.24 -20.58
CA GLY A 169 -16.93 0.66 -20.95
C GLY A 169 -16.86 2.05 -21.59
N THR A 170 -17.92 2.86 -21.48
CA THR A 170 -18.05 4.15 -22.17
C THR A 170 -18.11 5.35 -21.22
N TYR A 171 -18.20 5.13 -19.91
CA TYR A 171 -18.24 6.22 -18.95
C TYR A 171 -16.84 6.83 -18.76
N ARG A 172 -16.75 8.15 -18.93
CA ARG A 172 -15.52 8.92 -18.78
C ARG A 172 -15.77 10.13 -17.90
N LYS A 173 -14.84 10.41 -16.99
CA LYS A 173 -14.87 11.60 -16.14
C LYS A 173 -13.93 12.68 -16.70
N GLY A 174 -14.47 13.87 -16.86
CA GLY A 174 -13.73 15.09 -17.16
C GLY A 174 -13.33 15.85 -15.89
N LEU A 175 -13.19 17.17 -16.05
CA LEU A 175 -12.76 18.07 -14.98
C LEU A 175 -13.76 18.09 -13.82
N GLY A 176 -13.24 18.16 -12.59
CA GLY A 176 -14.08 18.17 -11.39
C GLY A 176 -14.78 16.82 -11.12
N GLY A 177 -14.46 15.78 -11.88
CA GLY A 177 -15.13 14.49 -11.82
C GLY A 177 -16.48 14.46 -12.55
N LEU A 178 -16.88 15.49 -13.28
CA LEU A 178 -18.11 15.48 -14.06
C LEU A 178 -18.02 14.49 -15.23
N PRO A 179 -19.13 13.87 -15.67
CA PRO A 179 -19.13 13.09 -16.91
C PRO A 179 -18.72 13.95 -18.11
N GLU A 180 -18.03 13.36 -19.09
CA GLU A 180 -17.71 14.07 -20.34
C GLU A 180 -18.97 14.47 -21.11
N GLU A 181 -18.88 15.57 -21.88
CA GLU A 181 -19.99 16.04 -22.71
C GLU A 181 -20.40 14.98 -23.75
N GLY A 182 -21.71 14.80 -23.96
CA GLY A 182 -22.24 13.81 -24.89
C GLY A 182 -22.33 12.38 -24.34
N THR A 183 -21.95 12.16 -23.08
CA THR A 183 -22.12 10.87 -22.40
C THR A 183 -23.60 10.46 -22.33
N ASP A 184 -23.93 9.25 -22.81
CA ASP A 184 -25.27 8.67 -22.67
C ASP A 184 -25.48 8.11 -21.26
N LEU A 185 -25.81 9.02 -20.33
CA LEU A 185 -26.02 8.70 -18.93
C LEU A 185 -27.17 7.73 -18.69
N MET A 186 -28.17 7.70 -19.57
CA MET A 186 -29.29 6.77 -19.44
C MET A 186 -28.85 5.34 -19.74
N ARG A 187 -28.12 5.13 -20.84
CA ARG A 187 -27.55 3.82 -21.20
C ARG A 187 -26.57 3.32 -20.14
N ILE A 188 -25.74 4.22 -19.60
CA ILE A 188 -24.75 3.88 -18.57
C ILE A 188 -25.42 3.53 -17.24
N ALA A 189 -26.40 4.32 -16.80
CA ALA A 189 -27.16 4.03 -15.59
C ALA A 189 -27.91 2.70 -15.68
N ALA A 190 -28.41 2.35 -16.86
CA ALA A 190 -29.08 1.07 -17.11
C ALA A 190 -28.15 -0.14 -17.09
N SER A 191 -26.83 0.05 -17.26
CA SER A 191 -25.85 -1.03 -17.38
C SER A 191 -25.16 -1.39 -16.07
N VAL A 192 -25.45 -0.68 -14.98
CA VAL A 192 -24.71 -0.83 -13.71
C VAL A 192 -24.65 -2.30 -13.27
N GLY A 193 -23.59 -2.65 -12.54
CA GLY A 193 -23.25 -4.03 -12.21
C GLY A 193 -22.19 -4.14 -11.12
N ALA A 194 -21.73 -5.36 -10.87
CA ALA A 194 -20.58 -5.59 -9.98
C ALA A 194 -19.30 -4.99 -10.59
N PRO A 195 -18.46 -4.29 -9.81
CA PRO A 195 -17.24 -3.68 -10.35
C PRO A 195 -16.30 -4.69 -10.99
N THR A 196 -15.69 -4.29 -12.10
CA THR A 196 -14.63 -5.01 -12.80
C THR A 196 -13.31 -4.25 -12.71
N ARG A 197 -12.22 -4.86 -13.20
CA ARG A 197 -10.92 -4.19 -13.33
C ARG A 197 -10.99 -2.93 -14.19
N GLU A 198 -11.90 -2.85 -15.15
CA GLU A 198 -12.10 -1.65 -15.99
C GLU A 198 -12.57 -0.45 -15.17
N ASN A 199 -13.48 -0.68 -14.23
CA ASN A 199 -13.98 0.35 -13.32
C ASN A 199 -12.86 0.89 -12.42
N CYS A 200 -12.16 0.00 -11.71
CA CYS A 200 -11.08 0.38 -10.79
C CYS A 200 -9.89 1.02 -11.54
N GLY A 201 -9.51 0.42 -12.67
CA GLY A 201 -8.34 0.80 -13.47
C GLY A 201 -8.44 2.20 -14.08
N THR A 202 -9.65 2.70 -14.33
CA THR A 202 -9.89 4.09 -14.79
C THR A 202 -9.15 5.13 -13.95
N CYS A 203 -9.04 4.89 -12.63
CA CYS A 203 -8.33 5.78 -11.71
C CYS A 203 -6.98 5.19 -11.25
N HIS A 204 -6.92 3.88 -11.01
CA HIS A 204 -5.76 3.26 -10.35
C HIS A 204 -4.57 3.02 -11.30
N PHE A 205 -4.83 2.83 -12.61
CA PHE A 205 -3.79 2.57 -13.62
C PHE A 205 -3.19 3.88 -14.17
N ALA A 206 -3.98 4.95 -14.23
CA ALA A 206 -3.59 6.26 -14.79
C ALA A 206 -3.11 7.31 -13.76
N GLY A 207 -2.74 6.88 -12.54
CA GLY A 207 -2.29 7.78 -11.48
C GLY A 207 -1.02 8.56 -11.86
N GLY A 208 -0.89 9.81 -11.41
CA GLY A 208 0.32 10.62 -11.66
C GLY A 208 0.39 11.28 -13.05
N GLY A 209 -0.72 11.27 -13.79
CA GLY A 209 -0.88 12.00 -15.04
C GLY A 209 -0.80 11.16 -16.31
N GLY A 210 -0.91 9.83 -16.19
CA GLY A 210 -0.93 8.89 -17.31
C GLY A 210 -0.86 7.44 -16.83
N ASP A 211 -1.12 6.51 -17.75
CA ASP A 211 -1.00 5.06 -17.53
C ASP A 211 0.42 4.67 -17.08
N ALA A 212 0.52 3.70 -16.17
CA ALA A 212 1.76 3.19 -15.56
C ALA A 212 2.68 4.24 -14.91
N VAL A 213 2.27 5.51 -14.76
CA VAL A 213 3.20 6.54 -14.27
C VAL A 213 3.52 6.35 -12.77
N LYS A 214 2.51 6.06 -11.95
CA LYS A 214 2.59 6.17 -10.49
C LYS A 214 2.84 4.86 -9.76
N HIS A 215 2.03 3.84 -9.97
CA HIS A 215 2.30 2.49 -9.45
C HIS A 215 3.27 1.79 -10.41
N GLY A 216 4.12 0.91 -9.88
CA GLY A 216 4.98 0.07 -10.72
C GLY A 216 4.28 -1.22 -11.15
N ASP A 217 3.25 -1.61 -10.42
CA ASP A 217 2.54 -2.88 -10.50
C ASP A 217 1.05 -2.71 -10.89
N LEU A 218 0.63 -1.51 -11.29
CA LEU A 218 -0.73 -1.24 -11.76
C LEU A 218 -0.72 -0.36 -13.02
N ASP A 219 -1.11 -0.94 -14.14
CA ASP A 219 -1.22 -0.27 -15.45
C ASP A 219 -2.32 -0.89 -16.33
N GLY A 220 -2.55 -0.30 -17.51
CA GLY A 220 -3.59 -0.69 -18.46
C GLY A 220 -3.54 -2.15 -18.92
N THR A 221 -2.40 -2.83 -18.84
CA THR A 221 -2.31 -4.27 -19.15
C THR A 221 -3.16 -5.14 -18.21
N LEU A 222 -3.50 -4.63 -17.02
CA LEU A 222 -4.32 -5.32 -16.03
C LEU A 222 -5.83 -5.24 -16.29
N PHE A 223 -6.30 -4.55 -17.33
CA PHE A 223 -7.70 -4.69 -17.74
C PHE A 223 -8.00 -6.14 -18.17
N PHE A 224 -7.13 -6.71 -19.00
CA PHE A 224 -7.22 -8.06 -19.54
C PHE A 224 -5.84 -8.75 -19.56
N PRO A 225 -5.23 -8.98 -18.38
CA PRO A 225 -3.87 -9.48 -18.31
C PRO A 225 -3.81 -10.95 -18.74
N ARG A 226 -2.62 -11.36 -19.18
CA ARG A 226 -2.25 -12.78 -19.23
C ARG A 226 -1.56 -13.16 -17.92
N GLU A 227 -1.41 -14.46 -17.69
CA GLU A 227 -0.77 -14.98 -16.47
C GLU A 227 0.67 -14.47 -16.26
N HIS A 228 1.39 -14.10 -17.32
CA HIS A 228 2.74 -13.55 -17.21
C HIS A 228 2.78 -12.13 -16.66
N VAL A 229 1.67 -11.38 -16.75
CA VAL A 229 1.56 -10.05 -16.13
C VAL A 229 1.13 -10.19 -14.69
N ASP A 230 0.06 -10.94 -14.44
CA ASP A 230 -0.43 -11.22 -13.09
C ASP A 230 -1.17 -12.57 -13.07
N LEU A 231 -0.75 -13.46 -12.18
CA LEU A 231 -1.33 -14.79 -12.01
C LEU A 231 -2.81 -14.73 -11.60
N HIS A 232 -3.15 -13.90 -10.61
CA HIS A 232 -4.48 -13.85 -10.02
C HIS A 232 -5.49 -13.22 -10.98
N MET A 233 -5.13 -12.11 -11.60
CA MET A 233 -6.00 -11.41 -12.54
C MET A 233 -5.98 -12.04 -13.93
N GLY A 234 -4.85 -12.61 -14.36
CA GLY A 234 -4.67 -13.13 -15.72
C GLY A 234 -5.02 -14.60 -15.89
N ARG A 235 -4.73 -15.45 -14.89
CA ARG A 235 -5.09 -16.88 -14.94
C ARG A 235 -6.39 -17.17 -14.20
N GLU A 236 -6.51 -16.69 -12.97
CA GLU A 236 -7.68 -16.94 -12.11
C GLU A 236 -8.84 -15.95 -12.36
N ASN A 237 -8.62 -14.95 -13.22
CA ASN A 237 -9.59 -13.93 -13.62
C ASN A 237 -10.19 -13.15 -12.42
N PHE A 238 -9.37 -12.84 -11.42
CA PHE A 238 -9.78 -12.03 -10.28
C PHE A 238 -10.15 -10.61 -10.72
N GLN A 239 -11.26 -10.09 -10.21
CA GLN A 239 -11.52 -8.65 -10.15
C GLN A 239 -10.86 -8.08 -8.90
N CYS A 240 -10.65 -6.76 -8.85
CA CYS A 240 -10.02 -6.10 -7.70
C CYS A 240 -10.76 -6.44 -6.39
N VAL A 241 -12.09 -6.46 -6.42
CA VAL A 241 -12.98 -6.74 -5.27
C VAL A 241 -12.92 -8.19 -4.77
N ASP A 242 -12.32 -9.12 -5.52
CA ASP A 242 -12.15 -10.51 -5.06
C ASP A 242 -11.10 -10.58 -3.93
N CYS A 243 -10.07 -9.73 -3.97
CA CYS A 243 -9.07 -9.55 -2.91
C CYS A 243 -9.41 -8.35 -2.00
N HIS A 244 -9.75 -7.21 -2.60
CA HIS A 244 -10.18 -5.99 -1.90
C HIS A 244 -11.64 -6.12 -1.44
N ARG A 245 -11.88 -7.09 -0.57
CA ARG A 245 -13.20 -7.43 -0.04
C ARG A 245 -13.83 -6.17 0.56
N THR A 246 -15.06 -5.90 0.13
CA THR A 246 -15.76 -4.66 0.44
C THR A 246 -17.01 -4.98 1.23
N GLU A 247 -17.18 -4.31 2.37
CA GLU A 247 -18.40 -4.35 3.17
C GLU A 247 -18.85 -2.91 3.40
N HIS A 248 -20.14 -2.63 3.23
CA HIS A 248 -20.69 -1.28 3.40
C HIS A 248 -19.92 -0.20 2.61
N HIS A 249 -19.56 -0.51 1.36
CA HIS A 249 -18.71 0.29 0.47
C HIS A 249 -17.31 0.66 1.00
N GLU A 250 -16.90 0.16 2.17
CA GLU A 250 -15.54 0.30 2.68
C GLU A 250 -14.66 -0.77 2.03
N ILE A 251 -13.91 -0.35 1.02
CA ILE A 251 -12.98 -1.21 0.26
C ILE A 251 -11.73 -1.46 1.11
N SER A 252 -11.41 -2.73 1.37
CA SER A 252 -10.21 -3.09 2.12
C SER A 252 -8.92 -2.77 1.36
N GLY A 253 -7.79 -2.73 2.06
CA GLY A 253 -6.49 -2.41 1.51
C GLY A 253 -6.10 -0.96 1.75
N ARG A 254 -5.06 -0.76 2.57
CA ARG A 254 -4.49 0.56 2.87
C ARG A 254 -3.11 0.67 2.24
N SER A 255 -2.86 1.78 1.55
CA SER A 255 -1.55 2.07 0.94
C SER A 255 -0.70 2.95 1.84
N ILE A 256 0.60 2.61 1.94
CA ILE A 256 1.62 3.45 2.56
C ILE A 256 1.73 4.85 1.92
N SER A 257 1.11 5.10 0.78
CA SER A 257 1.11 6.44 0.18
C SER A 257 0.15 7.42 0.86
N VAL A 258 -0.86 6.91 1.56
CA VAL A 258 -1.96 7.70 2.16
C VAL A 258 -2.31 7.30 3.61
N SER A 259 -1.69 6.24 4.13
CA SER A 259 -1.79 5.81 5.53
C SER A 259 -0.40 5.70 6.16
N VAL A 260 -0.34 5.75 7.50
CA VAL A 260 0.86 5.48 8.31
C VAL A 260 0.71 4.23 9.19
N THR A 261 -0.47 3.62 9.21
CA THR A 261 -0.79 2.43 10.00
C THR A 261 -0.87 1.18 9.12
N GLY A 262 -0.52 0.04 9.71
CA GLY A 262 -0.52 -1.27 9.04
C GLY A 262 -1.83 -2.05 9.10
N ASP A 263 -2.91 -1.47 9.61
CA ASP A 263 -4.22 -2.10 9.74
C ASP A 263 -4.98 -2.13 8.40
N GLY A 264 -5.96 -3.04 8.27
CA GLY A 264 -6.83 -3.12 7.10
C GLY A 264 -6.13 -3.42 5.77
N ARG A 265 -4.93 -4.02 5.82
CA ARG A 265 -4.20 -4.50 4.64
C ARG A 265 -4.83 -5.78 4.11
N VAL A 266 -4.74 -5.96 2.79
CA VAL A 266 -5.00 -7.23 2.12
C VAL A 266 -3.68 -7.99 2.11
N MET A 267 -3.69 -9.24 2.56
CA MET A 267 -2.50 -10.06 2.72
C MET A 267 -2.63 -11.37 1.94
N CYS A 268 -1.51 -11.93 1.50
CA CYS A 268 -1.50 -13.24 0.82
C CYS A 268 -2.15 -14.32 1.70
N GLU A 269 -1.92 -14.24 3.02
CA GLU A 269 -2.45 -15.16 4.02
C GLU A 269 -3.99 -15.08 4.20
N ASP A 270 -4.69 -14.12 3.57
CA ASP A 270 -6.16 -14.08 3.55
C ASP A 270 -6.77 -15.22 2.71
N CYS A 271 -5.96 -15.85 1.84
CA CYS A 271 -6.33 -16.99 1.02
C CYS A 271 -5.33 -18.15 1.11
N HIS A 272 -4.04 -17.84 1.25
CA HIS A 272 -2.96 -18.83 1.30
C HIS A 272 -2.63 -19.24 2.74
N ALA A 273 -2.14 -20.46 2.93
CA ALA A 273 -1.54 -20.85 4.21
C ALA A 273 -0.28 -20.01 4.49
N SER A 274 0.03 -19.77 5.77
CA SER A 274 1.26 -19.04 6.18
C SER A 274 2.55 -19.81 5.87
N ALA A 275 2.46 -21.12 5.63
CA ALA A 275 3.56 -21.99 5.22
C ALA A 275 3.16 -22.77 3.95
N PRO A 276 3.02 -22.09 2.80
CA PRO A 276 2.36 -22.67 1.62
C PRO A 276 3.28 -23.62 0.82
N HIS A 277 4.59 -23.59 1.08
CA HIS A 277 5.57 -24.32 0.30
C HIS A 277 5.74 -25.76 0.81
N ARG A 278 6.07 -26.69 -0.10
CA ARG A 278 6.55 -28.03 0.29
C ARG A 278 7.93 -27.99 0.95
N SER A 279 8.73 -26.98 0.61
CA SER A 279 10.05 -26.77 1.20
C SER A 279 9.91 -26.10 2.57
N ALA A 280 10.30 -26.82 3.62
CA ALA A 280 10.39 -26.26 4.97
C ALA A 280 11.34 -25.05 5.01
N GLN A 281 12.41 -25.06 4.20
CA GLN A 281 13.34 -23.94 4.12
C GLN A 281 12.68 -22.67 3.56
N LEU A 282 11.80 -22.78 2.55
CA LEU A 282 11.08 -21.61 2.02
C LEU A 282 10.06 -21.08 3.03
N ASN A 283 9.33 -21.97 3.72
CA ASN A 283 8.42 -21.57 4.79
C ASN A 283 9.13 -20.88 5.96
N LEU A 284 10.40 -21.21 6.18
CA LEU A 284 11.24 -20.54 7.17
C LEU A 284 11.66 -19.11 6.77
N HIS A 285 11.55 -18.74 5.49
CA HIS A 285 11.83 -17.37 5.03
C HIS A 285 10.66 -16.43 5.27
N SER A 286 9.41 -16.91 5.33
CA SER A 286 8.23 -16.04 5.50
C SER A 286 8.19 -15.31 6.85
N ASP A 287 9.06 -15.69 7.80
CA ASP A 287 9.31 -14.99 9.07
C ASP A 287 10.05 -13.65 8.90
N ALA A 288 10.73 -13.46 7.77
CA ALA A 288 11.60 -12.31 7.51
C ALA A 288 11.43 -11.71 6.11
N VAL A 289 10.84 -12.45 5.17
CA VAL A 289 10.67 -12.05 3.77
C VAL A 289 9.18 -12.09 3.45
N ALA A 290 8.64 -10.98 2.93
CA ALA A 290 7.26 -10.91 2.48
C ALA A 290 7.03 -11.81 1.25
N CYS A 291 5.83 -12.35 1.07
CA CYS A 291 5.49 -13.21 -0.07
C CYS A 291 5.77 -12.46 -1.39
N GLU A 292 5.39 -11.18 -1.42
CA GLU A 292 5.55 -10.21 -2.49
C GLU A 292 7.01 -10.11 -2.94
N THR A 293 7.98 -10.17 -2.02
CA THR A 293 9.42 -10.06 -2.35
C THR A 293 9.85 -11.17 -3.31
N CYS A 294 9.41 -12.41 -3.08
CA CYS A 294 9.77 -13.54 -3.93
C CYS A 294 8.87 -13.63 -5.16
N HIS A 295 7.59 -13.29 -5.02
CA HIS A 295 6.57 -13.52 -6.04
C HIS A 295 6.34 -12.35 -7.00
N ILE A 296 6.95 -11.18 -6.76
CA ILE A 296 6.93 -10.02 -7.66
C ILE A 296 8.39 -9.64 -8.00
N PRO A 297 9.06 -10.40 -8.88
CA PRO A 297 10.50 -10.26 -9.15
C PRO A 297 10.86 -8.99 -9.94
N GLU A 298 9.91 -8.43 -10.68
CA GLU A 298 10.03 -7.20 -11.45
C GLU A 298 8.68 -6.48 -11.52
N MET A 299 8.73 -5.16 -11.69
CA MET A 299 7.58 -4.29 -11.94
C MET A 299 7.63 -3.75 -13.36
N ALA A 300 6.54 -3.10 -13.81
CA ALA A 300 6.46 -2.50 -15.14
C ALA A 300 6.79 -3.50 -16.26
N ILE A 301 6.14 -4.68 -16.21
CA ILE A 301 6.44 -5.85 -17.05
C ILE A 301 6.32 -5.50 -18.53
N ASP A 302 5.13 -5.05 -18.95
CA ASP A 302 4.83 -4.73 -20.36
C ASP A 302 4.69 -3.21 -20.60
N THR A 303 4.48 -2.41 -19.55
CA THR A 303 4.33 -0.94 -19.65
C THR A 303 5.33 -0.22 -18.75
N PRO A 304 6.21 0.67 -19.28
CA PRO A 304 7.22 1.37 -18.49
C PRO A 304 6.62 2.33 -17.45
N THR A 305 7.24 2.36 -16.25
CA THR A 305 6.87 3.28 -15.17
C THR A 305 7.85 4.44 -15.02
N LYS A 306 7.35 5.60 -14.58
CA LYS A 306 8.21 6.72 -14.18
C LYS A 306 8.93 6.41 -12.87
N LEU A 307 10.25 6.55 -12.86
CA LEU A 307 11.14 6.37 -11.71
C LEU A 307 11.66 7.70 -11.17
N VAL A 308 11.83 8.70 -12.04
CA VAL A 308 12.31 10.03 -11.67
C VAL A 308 11.43 11.13 -12.28
N TRP A 309 11.13 12.16 -11.48
CA TRP A 309 10.54 13.42 -11.94
C TRP A 309 11.31 14.63 -11.38
N ASP A 310 12.01 15.36 -12.24
CA ASP A 310 12.75 16.58 -11.87
C ASP A 310 12.03 17.85 -12.35
N TRP A 311 11.29 18.48 -11.44
CA TRP A 311 10.60 19.76 -11.69
C TRP A 311 11.55 20.95 -11.83
N SER A 312 12.81 20.86 -11.39
CA SER A 312 13.77 21.99 -11.44
C SER A 312 14.17 22.38 -12.87
N THR A 313 13.90 21.48 -13.82
CA THR A 313 14.14 21.67 -15.25
C THR A 313 12.91 22.18 -16.02
N ALA A 314 11.75 22.27 -15.37
CA ALA A 314 10.52 22.73 -16.00
C ALA A 314 10.59 24.22 -16.38
N GLY A 315 9.80 24.62 -17.38
CA GLY A 315 9.72 25.98 -17.92
C GLY A 315 10.80 26.33 -18.95
N ARG A 316 11.73 25.42 -19.23
CA ARG A 316 12.86 25.66 -20.15
C ARG A 316 12.53 25.17 -21.57
N ASP A 317 12.91 25.95 -22.57
CA ASP A 317 12.89 25.47 -23.96
C ASP A 317 14.12 24.60 -24.21
N VAL A 318 13.90 23.28 -24.37
CA VAL A 318 14.96 22.31 -24.64
C VAL A 318 14.71 21.59 -25.97
N ALA A 319 15.76 21.04 -26.57
CA ALA A 319 15.66 20.31 -27.85
C ALA A 319 15.03 18.92 -27.72
N VAL A 320 14.87 18.39 -26.50
CA VAL A 320 14.27 17.07 -26.25
C VAL A 320 12.79 17.07 -26.64
N LYS A 321 12.40 16.17 -27.56
CA LYS A 321 11.01 16.04 -28.04
C LYS A 321 10.24 14.85 -27.48
N ASP A 322 10.93 13.93 -26.81
CA ASP A 322 10.31 12.76 -26.21
C ASP A 322 9.56 13.15 -24.91
N PRO A 323 8.23 13.01 -24.85
CA PRO A 323 7.44 13.35 -23.68
C PRO A 323 7.72 12.46 -22.46
N HIS A 324 8.37 11.31 -22.63
CA HIS A 324 8.83 10.44 -21.55
C HIS A 324 10.21 10.85 -21.01
N ARG A 325 10.83 11.87 -21.58
CA ARG A 325 12.11 12.42 -21.11
C ARG A 325 11.99 13.86 -20.65
N TYR A 326 11.14 14.66 -21.30
CA TYR A 326 10.93 16.05 -20.93
C TYR A 326 9.55 16.57 -21.37
N LEU A 327 8.91 17.35 -20.51
CA LEU A 327 7.79 18.22 -20.85
C LEU A 327 8.04 19.60 -20.27
N LYS A 328 7.83 20.68 -21.04
CA LYS A 328 8.11 22.05 -20.57
C LYS A 328 7.31 22.36 -19.30
N GLU A 329 6.09 21.85 -19.24
CA GLU A 329 5.14 22.03 -18.14
C GLU A 329 5.54 21.27 -16.87
N LYS A 330 6.44 20.28 -16.95
CA LYS A 330 6.67 19.31 -15.87
C LYS A 330 8.15 19.06 -15.56
N GLY A 331 9.07 19.37 -16.47
CA GLY A 331 10.48 19.09 -16.32
C GLY A 331 10.88 17.72 -16.91
N SER A 332 11.92 17.13 -16.34
CA SER A 332 12.58 15.94 -16.88
C SER A 332 12.09 14.66 -16.20
N PHE A 333 12.11 13.56 -16.94
CA PHE A 333 11.71 12.25 -16.44
C PHE A 333 12.73 11.16 -16.75
N VAL A 334 12.70 10.11 -15.92
CA VAL A 334 13.31 8.82 -16.23
C VAL A 334 12.23 7.76 -16.09
N TYR A 335 12.05 6.94 -17.11
CA TYR A 335 11.17 5.78 -17.11
C TYR A 335 11.99 4.49 -17.15
N GLY A 336 11.43 3.41 -16.62
CA GLY A 336 12.00 2.07 -16.70
C GLY A 336 10.93 1.02 -16.97
N ALA A 337 11.31 -0.04 -17.69
CA ALA A 337 10.51 -1.24 -17.92
C ALA A 337 11.21 -2.43 -17.27
N ARG A 338 10.45 -3.45 -16.84
CA ARG A 338 10.96 -4.65 -16.19
C ARG A 338 11.95 -4.33 -15.07
N VAL A 339 11.54 -3.38 -14.23
CA VAL A 339 12.41 -2.77 -13.23
C VAL A 339 12.46 -3.67 -12.00
N LEU A 340 13.66 -3.89 -11.47
CA LEU A 340 13.80 -4.64 -10.23
C LEU A 340 13.30 -3.81 -9.04
N PRO A 341 12.53 -4.40 -8.11
CA PRO A 341 12.12 -3.70 -6.91
C PRO A 341 13.32 -3.33 -6.02
N GLU A 342 13.15 -2.28 -5.22
CA GLU A 342 14.05 -2.03 -4.09
C GLU A 342 13.48 -2.67 -2.83
N TYR A 343 14.31 -3.43 -2.12
CA TYR A 343 13.88 -4.18 -0.94
C TYR A 343 14.17 -3.40 0.35
N ARG A 344 13.18 -3.30 1.24
CA ARG A 344 13.30 -2.62 2.55
C ARG A 344 12.57 -3.41 3.63
N TRP A 345 13.04 -3.31 4.86
CA TRP A 345 12.26 -3.73 6.01
C TRP A 345 10.99 -2.89 6.13
N TRP A 346 9.87 -3.55 6.37
CA TRP A 346 8.60 -2.90 6.59
C TRP A 346 7.73 -3.69 7.58
N ASN A 347 7.30 -3.02 8.66
CA ASN A 347 6.40 -3.56 9.68
C ASN A 347 4.93 -3.19 9.46
N GLY A 348 4.61 -2.50 8.36
CA GLY A 348 3.27 -2.00 8.06
C GLY A 348 3.07 -0.52 8.38
N GLU A 349 3.96 0.09 9.17
CA GLU A 349 3.92 1.52 9.48
C GLU A 349 4.85 2.33 8.58
N ALA A 350 4.65 3.65 8.56
CA ALA A 350 5.46 4.56 7.76
C ALA A 350 5.71 5.89 8.46
N GLU A 351 6.88 6.45 8.16
CA GLU A 351 7.10 7.88 8.34
C GLU A 351 6.18 8.68 7.41
N ARG A 352 6.00 9.96 7.70
CA ARG A 352 5.25 10.86 6.82
C ARG A 352 5.80 12.26 6.87
N TYR A 353 6.06 12.82 5.70
CA TYR A 353 6.19 14.27 5.56
C TYR A 353 4.81 14.93 5.64
N LEU A 354 4.63 15.85 6.57
CA LEU A 354 3.48 16.74 6.67
C LEU A 354 3.83 18.15 6.19
N LYS A 355 2.80 18.88 5.76
CA LYS A 355 2.95 20.28 5.37
C LYS A 355 3.53 21.09 6.52
N ARG A 356 4.50 21.96 6.20
CA ARG A 356 5.26 22.82 7.12
C ARG A 356 6.39 22.12 7.88
N ASP A 357 6.56 20.81 7.74
CA ASP A 357 7.74 20.12 8.27
C ASP A 357 9.00 20.72 7.66
N ARG A 358 9.97 20.96 8.55
CA ARG A 358 11.29 21.44 8.14
C ARG A 358 12.09 20.32 7.48
N ILE A 359 12.77 20.66 6.40
CA ILE A 359 13.65 19.77 5.65
C ILE A 359 15.10 20.27 5.67
N ASP A 360 16.03 19.34 5.48
CA ASP A 360 17.40 19.63 5.06
C ASP A 360 17.48 19.47 3.54
N PRO A 361 17.55 20.56 2.75
CA PRO A 361 17.56 20.48 1.29
C PRO A 361 18.86 19.91 0.72
N THR A 362 19.87 19.63 1.55
CA THR A 362 21.11 18.95 1.14
C THR A 362 21.00 17.42 1.20
N LYS A 363 19.90 16.90 1.76
CA LYS A 363 19.60 15.47 1.87
C LYS A 363 18.34 15.14 1.07
N VAL A 364 18.18 13.86 0.73
CA VAL A 364 16.95 13.36 0.13
C VAL A 364 15.84 13.33 1.18
N VAL A 365 14.76 14.08 0.94
CA VAL A 365 13.58 14.13 1.81
C VAL A 365 12.70 12.91 1.57
N GLY A 366 12.49 12.10 2.61
CA GLY A 366 11.57 10.96 2.54
C GLY A 366 10.14 11.41 2.76
N LEU A 367 9.25 11.14 1.80
CA LEU A 367 7.84 11.52 1.92
C LEU A 367 7.03 10.49 2.73
N ASN A 368 7.41 9.22 2.67
CA ASN A 368 6.68 8.11 3.29
C ASN A 368 7.53 6.85 3.52
N ARG A 369 8.68 6.98 4.20
CA ARG A 369 9.60 5.85 4.37
C ARG A 369 8.94 4.70 5.14
N PRO A 370 9.09 3.44 4.69
CA PRO A 370 8.65 2.29 5.47
C PRO A 370 9.43 2.22 6.79
N ARG A 371 8.74 1.91 7.89
CA ARG A 371 9.36 1.67 9.20
C ARG A 371 9.65 0.19 9.41
N GLY A 372 10.65 -0.08 10.24
CA GLY A 372 11.11 -1.41 10.59
C GLY A 372 12.57 -1.62 10.21
N ASP A 373 13.19 -2.57 10.86
CA ASP A 373 14.58 -2.97 10.63
C ASP A 373 14.75 -4.48 10.91
N ILE A 374 16.00 -4.95 10.90
CA ILE A 374 16.30 -6.36 11.14
C ILE A 374 15.94 -6.85 12.54
N ASP A 375 15.97 -5.97 13.54
CA ASP A 375 15.68 -6.26 14.95
C ASP A 375 14.17 -6.13 15.27
N ASP A 376 13.38 -5.50 14.39
CA ASP A 376 11.92 -5.47 14.46
C ASP A 376 11.30 -6.82 14.06
N ARG A 377 10.61 -7.45 15.03
CA ARG A 377 9.97 -8.77 14.90
C ARG A 377 8.79 -8.77 13.92
N GLU A 378 8.09 -7.65 13.80
CA GLU A 378 6.93 -7.51 12.92
C GLU A 378 7.34 -7.10 11.50
N ALA A 379 8.57 -6.58 11.33
CA ALA A 379 9.09 -6.20 10.03
C ALA A 379 9.43 -7.43 9.17
N LYS A 380 9.03 -7.38 7.89
CA LYS A 380 9.51 -8.27 6.83
C LYS A 380 10.20 -7.46 5.74
N ILE A 381 11.04 -8.09 4.94
CA ILE A 381 11.63 -7.50 3.74
C ILE A 381 10.56 -7.47 2.65
N TRP A 382 10.18 -6.27 2.21
CA TRP A 382 9.15 -6.00 1.20
C TRP A 382 9.74 -5.38 -0.07
N PRO A 383 9.13 -5.63 -1.25
CA PRO A 383 9.52 -5.00 -2.50
C PRO A 383 8.81 -3.64 -2.68
N PHE A 384 9.57 -2.62 -3.07
CA PHE A 384 9.04 -1.28 -3.34
C PHE A 384 9.47 -0.77 -4.71
N LYS A 385 8.55 -0.09 -5.38
CA LYS A 385 8.91 1.01 -6.28
C LYS A 385 9.32 2.22 -5.44
N VAL A 386 10.50 2.76 -5.70
CA VAL A 386 10.94 4.03 -5.12
C VAL A 386 10.96 5.09 -6.21
N HIS A 387 10.00 6.01 -6.17
CA HIS A 387 9.98 7.16 -7.06
C HIS A 387 10.80 8.28 -6.45
N ARG A 388 11.79 8.78 -7.21
CA ARG A 388 12.65 9.89 -6.81
C ARG A 388 12.21 11.16 -7.56
N GLY A 389 12.39 12.31 -6.95
CA GLY A 389 12.06 13.56 -7.63
C GLY A 389 12.78 14.76 -7.06
N LYS A 390 12.72 15.86 -7.79
CA LYS A 390 13.19 17.16 -7.31
C LYS A 390 12.04 18.15 -7.39
N GLN A 391 11.62 18.70 -6.26
CA GLN A 391 10.42 19.53 -6.17
C GLN A 391 10.64 20.82 -5.39
N PRO A 392 9.78 21.84 -5.60
CA PRO A 392 9.94 23.14 -4.96
C PRO A 392 9.92 23.07 -3.43
N TYR A 393 10.80 23.87 -2.80
CA TYR A 393 10.80 24.11 -1.36
C TYR A 393 11.11 25.57 -1.07
N ASP A 394 10.70 26.06 0.10
CA ASP A 394 10.97 27.43 0.57
C ASP A 394 12.41 27.56 1.10
N ARG A 395 13.19 28.51 0.57
CA ARG A 395 14.60 28.67 0.96
C ARG A 395 14.80 29.21 2.36
N GLU A 396 13.86 29.97 2.89
CA GLU A 396 13.93 30.57 4.23
C GLU A 396 13.24 29.69 5.26
N LEU A 397 12.02 29.25 4.96
CA LEU A 397 11.17 28.48 5.86
C LEU A 397 11.46 26.98 5.86
N LYS A 398 12.22 26.51 4.87
CA LYS A 398 12.73 25.13 4.75
C LYS A 398 11.63 24.06 4.77
N HIS A 399 10.49 24.28 4.13
CA HIS A 399 9.47 23.24 3.92
C HIS A 399 9.16 23.09 2.43
N LEU A 400 8.62 21.94 2.02
CA LEU A 400 8.20 21.69 0.65
C LEU A 400 6.98 22.54 0.29
N LEU A 401 6.99 23.12 -0.91
CA LEU A 401 5.93 24.03 -1.36
C LEU A 401 4.87 23.31 -2.19
N VAL A 402 3.67 23.88 -2.21
CA VAL A 402 2.59 23.50 -3.12
C VAL A 402 2.55 24.50 -4.27
N ALA A 403 2.51 24.01 -5.51
CA ALA A 403 2.37 24.85 -6.68
C ALA A 403 0.98 24.69 -7.31
N LYS A 404 0.38 25.81 -7.71
CA LYS A 404 -0.71 25.80 -8.68
C LYS A 404 -0.13 25.45 -10.04
N THR A 405 -0.45 24.28 -10.54
CA THR A 405 0.03 23.77 -11.83
C THR A 405 -1.02 23.95 -12.92
N TYR A 406 -2.29 23.73 -12.60
CA TYR A 406 -3.39 23.72 -13.58
C TYR A 406 -4.30 24.96 -13.50
N GLY A 407 -4.79 25.40 -14.65
CA GLY A 407 -5.77 26.47 -14.83
C GLY A 407 -5.16 27.88 -14.70
N PRO A 408 -6.00 28.93 -14.70
CA PRO A 408 -5.52 30.32 -14.75
C PRO A 408 -4.49 30.64 -13.65
N GLY A 409 -3.33 31.17 -14.06
CA GLY A 409 -2.23 31.45 -13.15
C GLY A 409 -1.37 30.23 -12.78
N GLY A 410 -1.68 29.06 -13.33
CA GLY A 410 -0.97 27.82 -13.10
C GLY A 410 0.32 27.71 -13.90
N PHE A 411 1.28 26.97 -13.36
CA PHE A 411 2.61 26.81 -13.95
C PHE A 411 2.59 26.23 -15.38
N TRP A 412 1.62 25.36 -15.71
CA TRP A 412 1.55 24.73 -17.04
C TRP A 412 1.21 25.70 -18.16
N GLU A 413 0.63 26.86 -17.83
CA GLU A 413 0.25 27.91 -18.79
C GLU A 413 1.26 29.05 -18.76
N ASP A 414 1.56 29.56 -17.57
CA ASP A 414 2.35 30.79 -17.40
C ASP A 414 3.86 30.55 -17.33
N TYR A 415 4.29 29.32 -16.99
CA TYR A 415 5.69 28.97 -16.74
C TYR A 415 6.40 29.86 -15.68
N ASP A 416 5.64 30.44 -14.76
CA ASP A 416 6.11 31.28 -13.66
C ASP A 416 6.01 30.54 -12.32
N TRP A 417 7.16 30.09 -11.81
CA TRP A 417 7.25 29.42 -10.52
C TRP A 417 6.85 30.32 -9.35
N GLY A 418 7.22 31.60 -9.36
CA GLY A 418 6.90 32.52 -8.26
C GLY A 418 5.39 32.66 -8.10
N LYS A 419 4.70 32.93 -9.21
CA LYS A 419 3.23 33.02 -9.25
C LYS A 419 2.56 31.69 -8.85
N ALA A 420 3.01 30.58 -9.43
CA ALA A 420 2.45 29.26 -9.15
C ALA A 420 2.59 28.86 -7.68
N LEU A 421 3.74 29.12 -7.07
CA LEU A 421 4.02 28.81 -5.66
C LEU A 421 3.27 29.75 -4.72
N THR A 422 3.11 31.03 -5.04
CA THR A 422 2.26 31.94 -4.27
C THR A 422 0.81 31.46 -4.23
N LEU A 423 0.24 31.09 -5.38
CA LEU A 423 -1.15 30.64 -5.46
C LEU A 423 -1.35 29.27 -4.80
N GLY A 424 -0.43 28.33 -5.03
CA GLY A 424 -0.50 26.98 -4.46
C GLY A 424 -0.34 26.99 -2.94
N SER A 425 0.66 27.70 -2.41
CA SER A 425 0.90 27.81 -0.97
C SER A 425 -0.25 28.48 -0.24
N LYS A 426 -0.85 29.54 -0.83
CA LYS A 426 -2.06 30.17 -0.28
C LYS A 426 -3.23 29.20 -0.20
N ALA A 427 -3.46 28.40 -1.24
CA ALA A 427 -4.54 27.42 -1.26
C ALA A 427 -4.34 26.26 -0.29
N ALA A 428 -3.07 25.88 -0.03
CA ALA A 428 -2.70 24.80 0.88
C ALA A 428 -2.52 25.24 2.34
N ASP A 429 -2.76 26.54 2.62
CA ASP A 429 -2.49 27.20 3.90
C ASP A 429 -1.05 26.93 4.40
N ILE A 430 -0.05 27.21 3.57
CA ILE A 430 1.36 27.18 3.99
C ILE A 430 2.04 28.53 3.68
N PRO A 431 2.90 29.03 4.58
CA PRO A 431 3.60 30.29 4.35
C PRO A 431 4.62 30.16 3.21
N PHE A 432 4.76 31.19 2.39
CA PHE A 432 5.79 31.27 1.34
C PHE A 432 6.55 32.59 1.48
N SER A 433 7.87 32.52 1.63
CA SER A 433 8.77 33.67 1.78
C SER A 433 8.93 34.49 0.50
N GLY A 434 8.50 33.95 -0.65
CA GLY A 434 8.83 34.48 -1.97
C GLY A 434 10.13 33.91 -2.55
N GLN A 435 10.90 33.14 -1.76
CA GLN A 435 12.14 32.50 -2.23
C GLN A 435 11.99 30.98 -2.25
N TYR A 436 12.28 30.38 -3.41
CA TYR A 436 12.20 28.94 -3.60
C TYR A 436 13.50 28.36 -4.15
N GLY A 437 13.69 27.06 -3.90
CA GLY A 437 14.67 26.21 -4.53
C GLY A 437 14.04 24.86 -4.87
N PHE A 438 14.85 23.87 -5.25
CA PHE A 438 14.38 22.51 -5.51
C PHE A 438 15.17 21.51 -4.66
N ALA A 439 14.45 20.69 -3.90
CA ALA A 439 15.03 19.67 -3.02
C ALA A 439 14.74 18.27 -3.57
N GLU A 440 15.68 17.35 -3.35
CA GLU A 440 15.51 15.95 -3.72
C GLU A 440 14.56 15.25 -2.74
N THR A 441 13.73 14.36 -3.28
CA THR A 441 12.69 13.64 -2.55
C THR A 441 12.62 12.20 -3.01
N GLU A 442 12.14 11.33 -2.13
CA GLU A 442 11.81 9.95 -2.47
C GLU A 442 10.46 9.55 -1.87
N MET A 443 9.75 8.68 -2.58
CA MET A 443 8.44 8.17 -2.20
C MET A 443 8.35 6.68 -2.50
N PHE A 444 7.92 5.91 -1.51
CA PHE A 444 7.86 4.46 -1.53
C PHE A 444 6.45 3.98 -1.88
N TRP A 445 6.38 3.01 -2.79
CA TRP A 445 5.15 2.38 -3.27
C TRP A 445 5.36 0.86 -3.20
N PRO A 446 4.69 0.14 -2.28
CA PRO A 446 4.85 -1.30 -2.15
C PRO A 446 4.27 -1.95 -3.40
N LEU A 447 4.92 -3.03 -3.85
CA LEU A 447 4.39 -3.85 -4.91
C LEU A 447 3.52 -4.95 -4.28
N ALA A 448 2.28 -5.07 -4.75
CA ALA A 448 1.29 -6.03 -4.25
C ALA A 448 0.51 -6.72 -5.38
N HIS A 449 0.77 -6.34 -6.63
CA HIS A 449 0.19 -6.93 -7.84
C HIS A 449 1.31 -7.39 -8.78
N MET A 450 0.93 -7.91 -9.95
CA MET A 450 1.85 -8.54 -10.91
C MET A 450 2.54 -9.79 -10.36
N VAL A 451 1.84 -10.52 -9.48
CA VAL A 451 2.32 -11.77 -8.90
C VAL A 451 2.59 -12.77 -10.02
N GLN A 452 3.82 -13.29 -10.06
CA GLN A 452 4.23 -14.28 -11.06
C GLN A 452 3.83 -15.70 -10.65
N PRO A 453 3.68 -16.62 -11.62
CA PRO A 453 3.60 -18.05 -11.36
C PRO A 453 4.77 -18.55 -10.48
N GLY A 454 4.60 -19.68 -9.79
CA GLY A 454 5.61 -20.20 -8.86
C GLY A 454 6.97 -20.45 -9.51
N GLU A 455 6.99 -20.83 -10.78
CA GLU A 455 8.19 -20.98 -11.61
C GLU A 455 8.89 -19.66 -11.98
N GLY A 456 8.17 -18.54 -11.89
CA GLY A 456 8.69 -17.18 -12.10
C GLY A 456 9.11 -16.48 -10.80
N ALA A 457 8.91 -17.11 -9.63
CA ALA A 457 9.33 -16.56 -8.35
C ALA A 457 10.86 -16.55 -8.21
N LEU A 458 11.39 -15.63 -7.39
CA LEU A 458 12.80 -15.60 -7.04
C LEU A 458 13.23 -16.93 -6.40
N GLN A 459 14.37 -17.45 -6.87
CA GLN A 459 15.00 -18.65 -6.38
C GLN A 459 16.12 -18.32 -5.37
N CYS A 460 16.65 -19.34 -4.69
CA CYS A 460 17.72 -19.18 -3.70
C CYS A 460 18.88 -18.32 -4.25
N THR A 461 19.29 -18.60 -5.48
CA THR A 461 20.44 -17.96 -6.14
C THR A 461 20.18 -16.54 -6.64
N ASP A 462 18.91 -16.09 -6.69
CA ASP A 462 18.61 -14.69 -6.96
C ASP A 462 19.07 -13.81 -5.79
N CYS A 463 18.86 -14.26 -4.55
CA CYS A 463 19.22 -13.52 -3.34
C CYS A 463 20.61 -13.91 -2.80
N HIS A 464 20.90 -15.21 -2.81
CA HIS A 464 22.13 -15.78 -2.26
C HIS A 464 23.13 -16.09 -3.36
N SER A 465 24.23 -15.34 -3.40
CA SER A 465 25.24 -15.43 -4.46
C SER A 465 26.60 -15.77 -3.88
N GLU A 466 27.47 -16.41 -4.68
CA GLU A 466 28.86 -16.64 -4.26
C GLU A 466 29.54 -15.31 -3.91
N ARG A 467 30.56 -15.36 -3.03
CA ARG A 467 31.21 -14.16 -2.48
C ARG A 467 31.70 -13.22 -3.59
N GLY A 468 31.02 -12.08 -3.75
CA GLY A 468 31.42 -10.99 -4.64
C GLY A 468 30.43 -10.68 -5.77
N GLU A 469 29.45 -11.55 -6.02
CA GLU A 469 28.38 -11.29 -6.98
C GLU A 469 27.19 -10.59 -6.31
N LYS A 470 26.58 -9.62 -7.00
CA LYS A 470 25.45 -8.85 -6.46
C LYS A 470 24.14 -9.61 -6.65
N GLY A 471 23.57 -10.13 -5.56
CA GLY A 471 22.21 -10.66 -5.52
C GLY A 471 21.14 -9.57 -5.49
N ARG A 472 19.86 -9.97 -5.40
CA ARG A 472 18.69 -9.08 -5.29
C ARG A 472 18.72 -8.20 -4.04
N LEU A 473 19.22 -8.75 -2.93
CA LEU A 473 19.20 -8.12 -1.62
C LEU A 473 20.55 -7.47 -1.30
N ASP A 474 20.51 -6.19 -0.94
CA ASP A 474 21.67 -5.51 -0.36
C ASP A 474 21.74 -5.86 1.14
N TRP A 475 22.44 -6.94 1.44
CA TRP A 475 22.52 -7.50 2.79
C TRP A 475 23.04 -6.49 3.83
N LEU A 476 24.04 -5.67 3.46
CA LEU A 476 24.61 -4.67 4.37
C LEU A 476 23.60 -3.54 4.63
N ALA A 477 22.92 -3.06 3.59
CA ALA A 477 21.88 -2.04 3.75
C ALA A 477 20.67 -2.56 4.55
N LEU A 478 20.42 -3.87 4.54
CA LEU A 478 19.38 -4.54 5.33
C LEU A 478 19.83 -4.89 6.76
N GLY A 479 21.05 -4.52 7.17
CA GLY A 479 21.57 -4.73 8.53
C GLY A 479 22.16 -6.11 8.81
N PHE A 480 22.41 -6.92 7.77
CA PHE A 480 23.15 -8.17 7.92
C PHE A 480 24.66 -7.93 7.76
N ASP A 481 25.48 -8.79 8.38
CA ASP A 481 26.95 -8.77 8.24
C ASP A 481 27.47 -9.37 6.92
N GLY A 482 26.56 -9.61 5.98
CA GLY A 482 26.77 -10.28 4.70
C GLY A 482 25.64 -11.26 4.38
N ASP A 483 25.81 -12.05 3.33
CA ASP A 483 24.80 -13.03 2.93
C ASP A 483 24.57 -14.08 4.03
N PRO A 484 23.33 -14.18 4.58
CA PRO A 484 23.02 -15.06 5.70
C PRO A 484 23.09 -16.55 5.35
N ALA A 485 23.10 -16.94 4.07
CA ALA A 485 23.35 -18.33 3.67
C ALA A 485 24.77 -18.79 4.03
N TYR A 486 25.73 -17.87 4.11
CA TYR A 486 27.12 -18.17 4.45
C TYR A 486 27.56 -17.68 5.84
N ARG A 487 26.87 -16.66 6.36
CA ARG A 487 27.21 -16.02 7.65
C ARG A 487 26.30 -16.44 8.81
N GLY A 488 25.15 -17.06 8.52
CA GLY A 488 24.08 -17.21 9.50
C GLY A 488 23.24 -15.94 9.62
N SER A 489 22.09 -16.05 10.29
CA SER A 489 21.16 -14.93 10.49
C SER A 489 21.19 -14.48 11.97
N PRO A 490 21.73 -13.27 12.26
CA PRO A 490 21.73 -12.72 13.62
C PRO A 490 20.31 -12.60 14.20
N ARG A 491 19.32 -12.35 13.35
CA ARG A 491 17.89 -12.24 13.70
C ARG A 491 17.37 -13.54 14.33
N ARG A 492 17.71 -14.71 13.77
CA ARG A 492 17.30 -16.01 14.33
C ARG A 492 17.96 -16.29 15.67
N GLU A 493 19.25 -16.02 15.80
CA GLU A 493 20.00 -16.22 17.05
C GLU A 493 19.44 -15.34 18.17
N ARG A 494 19.21 -14.05 17.90
CA ARG A 494 18.65 -13.09 18.86
C ARG A 494 17.26 -13.49 19.33
N PHE A 495 16.38 -13.92 18.42
CA PHE A 495 15.01 -14.28 18.77
C PHE A 495 14.87 -15.65 19.44
N ALA A 496 15.73 -16.62 19.10
CA ALA A 496 15.82 -17.88 19.82
C ALA A 496 16.26 -17.65 21.27
N HIS A 497 17.29 -16.83 21.50
CA HIS A 497 17.77 -16.52 22.84
C HIS A 497 16.83 -15.65 23.68
N ALA A 498 15.92 -14.90 23.06
CA ALA A 498 14.88 -14.16 23.74
C ALA A 498 13.73 -15.07 24.19
N SER A 499 13.34 -16.08 23.38
CA SER A 499 12.30 -17.04 23.81
C SER A 499 12.78 -17.96 24.95
N GLU A 500 14.08 -18.22 25.03
CA GLU A 500 14.71 -18.95 26.14
C GLU A 500 14.76 -18.13 27.45
N ARG A 501 14.75 -16.79 27.36
CA ARG A 501 14.82 -15.89 28.52
C ARG A 501 13.46 -15.46 29.08
N GLY A 502 12.35 -15.79 28.41
CA GLY A 502 11.01 -15.60 28.96
C GLY A 502 10.51 -14.16 28.98
N ASP A 503 11.15 -13.24 28.26
CA ASP A 503 10.61 -11.89 28.07
C ASP A 503 9.48 -11.96 27.03
N ARG A 504 8.24 -11.89 27.54
CA ARG A 504 7.02 -11.63 26.77
C ARG A 504 6.71 -10.15 26.75
#